data_AF-A0A2V8T6Y9-F1
#
_entry.id   AF-A0A2V8T6Y9-F1
#
_cell.length_a   1.000
_cell.length_b   1.000
_cell.length_c   1.000
_cell.angle_alpha   90.00
_cell.angle_beta   90.00
_cell.angle_gamma   90.00
#
_symmetry.space_group_name_H-M   'P 1'
#
loop_
_entity.id
_entity.type
_entity.pdbx_description
1 polymer ?
#
loop_
_entity_poly.entity_id
_entity_poly.type
_entity_poly.pdbx_seq_one_letter_code
_entity_poly.pdbx_strand_id
1 'polypeptide(L)'
;GLAWERLPEPRPQLTLEVIFPSGQEQIFYLGPHAPRLTPKEIDLLHGIWLELSSEVAPEEIHHHDVIHFALEELQHEIGNGRREEIVGRLREHLHDIKNRRSPEPAAR
;
A
#
# COMPACT_ATOMS: atom_id res chain seq x y z
N GLY A 1 14.64 -6.67 -0.84
CA GLY A 1 13.96 -6.32 0.42
C GLY A 1 14.72 -6.85 1.62
N LEU A 2 14.48 -8.09 2.04
CA LEU A 2 14.95 -8.62 3.34
C LEU A 2 16.46 -8.53 3.61
N ALA A 3 17.33 -8.60 2.60
CA ALA A 3 18.77 -8.41 2.78
C ALA A 3 19.13 -6.94 3.06
N TRP A 4 18.42 -6.00 2.42
CA TRP A 4 18.55 -4.57 2.66
C TRP A 4 18.13 -4.20 4.09
N GLU A 5 17.02 -4.78 4.60
CA GLU A 5 16.54 -4.56 5.98
C GLU A 5 17.57 -4.95 7.06
N ARG A 6 18.50 -5.85 6.74
CA ARG A 6 19.54 -6.34 7.67
C ARG A 6 20.81 -5.50 7.65
N LEU A 7 20.92 -4.49 6.77
CA LEU A 7 22.09 -3.60 6.74
C LEU A 7 22.16 -2.76 8.02
N PRO A 8 23.37 -2.46 8.54
CA PRO A 8 23.54 -1.51 9.64
C PRO A 8 23.18 -0.10 9.20
N GLU A 9 22.82 0.76 10.17
CA GLU A 9 22.58 2.17 9.90
C GLU A 9 23.89 2.95 9.67
N PRO A 10 23.89 3.98 8.80
CA PRO A 10 22.76 4.44 7.98
C PRO A 10 22.55 3.54 6.75
N ARG A 11 21.31 3.09 6.53
CA ARG A 11 21.00 2.27 5.34
C ARG A 11 20.91 3.14 4.08
N PRO A 12 21.50 2.71 2.95
CA PRO A 12 21.43 3.46 1.70
C PRO A 12 20.04 3.35 1.07
N GLN A 13 19.47 4.46 0.61
CA GLN A 13 18.28 4.40 -0.25
C GLN A 13 18.69 3.86 -1.64
N LEU A 14 18.07 2.78 -2.09
CA LEU A 14 18.43 2.13 -3.35
C LEU A 14 17.18 1.84 -4.19
N THR A 15 17.31 2.04 -5.50
CA THR A 15 16.34 1.60 -6.50
C THR A 15 16.99 0.49 -7.32
N LEU A 16 16.37 -0.70 -7.35
CA LEU A 16 16.77 -1.79 -8.22
C LEU A 16 15.89 -1.78 -9.46
N GLU A 17 16.49 -1.63 -10.62
CA GLU A 17 15.83 -1.69 -11.92
C GLU A 17 16.28 -2.94 -12.66
N VAL A 18 15.34 -3.77 -13.10
CA VAL A 18 15.57 -4.99 -13.86
C VAL A 18 15.00 -4.79 -15.26
N ILE A 19 15.89 -4.71 -16.25
CA ILE A 19 15.54 -4.55 -17.67
C ILE A 19 15.61 -5.92 -18.35
N PHE A 20 14.50 -6.38 -18.89
CA PHE A 20 14.41 -7.65 -19.60
C PHE A 20 14.75 -7.47 -21.09
N PRO A 21 15.25 -8.52 -21.79
CA PRO A 21 15.49 -8.45 -23.24
C PRO A 21 14.25 -8.08 -24.08
N SER A 22 13.05 -8.28 -23.54
CA SER A 22 11.79 -7.86 -24.16
C SER A 22 11.55 -6.34 -24.14
N GLY A 23 12.39 -5.57 -23.44
CA GLY A 23 12.18 -4.14 -23.17
C GLY A 23 11.26 -3.86 -21.98
N GLN A 24 10.77 -4.90 -21.29
CA GLN A 24 10.03 -4.73 -20.05
C GLN A 24 10.97 -4.32 -18.90
N GLU A 25 10.52 -3.42 -18.05
CA GLU A 25 11.23 -3.01 -16.82
C GLU A 25 10.47 -3.47 -15.56
N GLN A 26 11.22 -3.75 -14.50
CA GLN A 26 10.70 -3.89 -13.14
C GLN A 26 11.53 -3.04 -12.18
N ILE A 27 10.86 -2.17 -11.42
CA ILE A 27 11.49 -1.25 -10.48
C ILE A 27 11.13 -1.65 -9.05
N PHE A 28 12.14 -1.80 -8.20
CA PHE A 28 12.00 -2.10 -6.78
C PHE A 28 12.67 -1.01 -5.95
N TYR A 29 11.91 -0.37 -5.07
CA TYR A 29 12.42 0.59 -4.10
C TYR A 29 12.82 -0.14 -2.82
N LEU A 30 14.07 0.03 -2.39
CA LEU A 30 14.60 -0.55 -1.16
C LEU A 30 14.78 0.53 -0.10
N GLY A 31 14.07 0.37 1.00
CA GLY A 31 14.00 1.34 2.10
C GLY A 31 12.74 2.21 2.09
N PRO A 32 12.64 3.17 3.02
CA PRO A 32 11.51 4.10 3.09
C PRO A 32 11.37 4.86 1.77
N HIS A 33 10.22 4.74 1.13
CA HIS A 33 9.91 5.40 -0.13
C HIS A 33 8.43 5.81 -0.13
N ALA A 34 8.10 6.83 -0.93
CA ALA A 34 6.71 7.17 -1.16
C ALA A 34 6.01 6.02 -1.92
N PRO A 35 4.87 5.51 -1.43
CA PRO A 35 4.11 4.52 -2.17
C PRO A 35 3.62 5.12 -3.47
N ARG A 36 3.68 4.33 -4.55
CA ARG A 36 3.03 4.68 -5.81
C ARG A 36 1.56 4.27 -5.72
N LEU A 37 0.66 5.24 -5.68
CA LEU A 37 -0.78 4.99 -5.74
C LEU A 37 -1.25 4.87 -7.18
N THR A 38 -2.11 3.91 -7.45
CA THR A 38 -2.84 3.77 -8.70
C THR A 38 -3.97 4.79 -8.78
N PRO A 39 -4.49 5.12 -9.98
CA PRO A 39 -5.62 6.03 -10.12
C PRO A 39 -6.84 5.63 -9.27
N LYS A 40 -7.15 4.33 -9.21
CA LYS A 40 -8.26 3.81 -8.39
C LYS A 40 -8.07 4.05 -6.89
N GLU A 41 -6.83 3.95 -6.41
CA GLU A 41 -6.51 4.21 -5.00
C GLU A 41 -6.60 5.72 -4.69
N ILE A 42 -6.21 6.58 -5.64
CA ILE A 42 -6.37 8.04 -5.53
C ILE A 42 -7.86 8.41 -5.49
N ASP A 43 -8.68 7.83 -6.35
CA ASP A 43 -10.12 8.07 -6.38
C ASP A 43 -10.78 7.64 -5.05
N LEU A 44 -10.40 6.48 -4.51
CA LEU A 44 -10.87 6.01 -3.21
C LEU A 44 -10.47 6.97 -2.09
N LEU A 45 -9.20 7.38 -2.04
CA LEU A 45 -8.70 8.33 -1.05
C LEU A 45 -9.45 9.66 -1.12
N HIS A 46 -9.72 10.16 -2.33
CA HIS A 46 -10.47 11.39 -2.54
C HIS A 46 -11.92 11.27 -2.04
N GLY A 47 -12.59 10.13 -2.30
CA GLY A 47 -13.94 9.88 -1.81
C GLY A 47 -14.03 9.86 -0.29
N ILE A 48 -13.12 9.15 0.37
CA ILE A 48 -13.04 9.11 1.84
C ILE A 48 -12.77 10.52 2.40
N TRP A 49 -11.88 11.28 1.76
CA TRP A 49 -11.62 12.66 2.16
C TRP A 49 -12.87 13.54 2.09
N LEU A 50 -13.66 13.46 1.01
CA LEU A 50 -14.91 14.22 0.89
C LEU A 50 -15.91 13.88 2.01
N GLU A 51 -16.08 12.58 2.28
CA GLU A 51 -16.99 12.07 3.31
C GLU A 51 -16.57 12.60 4.68
N LEU A 52 -15.32 12.36 5.08
CA LEU A 52 -14.82 12.77 6.39
C LEU A 52 -14.78 14.29 6.54
N SER A 53 -14.44 15.04 5.50
CA SER A 53 -14.43 16.52 5.54
C SER A 53 -15.82 17.08 5.84
N SER A 54 -16.88 16.40 5.41
CA SER A 54 -18.26 16.81 5.69
C SER A 54 -18.67 16.52 7.14
N GLU A 55 -18.21 15.40 7.70
CA GLU A 55 -18.55 14.96 9.06
C GLU A 55 -17.81 15.76 10.13
N VAL A 56 -16.57 16.20 9.85
CA VAL A 56 -15.74 16.94 10.81
C VAL A 56 -15.81 18.45 10.64
N ALA A 57 -16.73 18.97 9.83
CA ALA A 57 -16.86 20.42 9.66
C ALA A 57 -17.22 21.12 11.00
N PRO A 58 -16.63 22.29 11.30
CA PRO A 58 -15.89 23.19 10.41
C PRO A 58 -14.38 22.92 10.26
N GLU A 59 -13.83 21.89 10.88
CA GLU A 59 -12.41 21.55 10.77
C GLU A 59 -12.03 21.13 9.35
N GLU A 60 -10.95 21.70 8.81
CA GLU A 60 -10.41 21.33 7.50
C GLU A 60 -9.41 20.16 7.66
N ILE A 61 -9.58 19.13 6.83
CA ILE A 61 -8.65 18.01 6.72
C ILE A 61 -8.16 17.88 5.28
N HIS A 62 -6.99 17.28 5.10
CA HIS A 62 -6.36 17.02 3.82
C HIS A 62 -6.21 15.52 3.57
N HIS A 63 -5.85 15.13 2.34
CA HIS A 63 -5.61 13.71 2.01
C HIS A 63 -4.54 13.06 2.90
N HIS A 64 -3.52 13.82 3.34
CA HIS A 64 -2.47 13.29 4.21
C HIS A 64 -2.98 12.99 5.62
N ASP A 65 -3.98 13.74 6.11
CA ASP A 65 -4.61 13.48 7.40
C ASP A 65 -5.39 12.16 7.36
N VAL A 66 -6.12 11.91 6.26
CA VAL A 66 -6.82 10.63 6.04
C VAL A 66 -5.84 9.46 6.01
N ILE A 67 -4.71 9.59 5.29
CA ILE A 67 -3.68 8.54 5.25
C ILE A 67 -3.08 8.33 6.64
N HIS A 68 -2.70 9.42 7.32
CA HIS A 68 -2.07 9.34 8.63
C HIS A 68 -2.99 8.66 9.64
N PHE A 69 -4.24 9.11 9.72
CA PHE A 69 -5.27 8.53 10.60
C PHE A 69 -5.50 7.05 10.30
N ALA A 70 -5.66 6.66 9.04
CA ALA A 70 -5.87 5.26 8.66
C ALA A 70 -4.68 4.35 9.04
N LEU A 71 -3.44 4.87 8.94
CA LEU A 71 -2.24 4.13 9.33
C LEU A 71 -2.11 3.98 10.86
N GLU A 72 -2.45 5.03 11.62
CA GLU A 72 -2.48 4.98 13.08
C GLU A 72 -3.55 4.02 13.59
N GLU A 73 -4.76 4.08 13.02
CA GLU A 73 -5.84 3.13 13.34
C GLU A 73 -5.38 1.70 13.08
N LEU A 74 -4.84 1.41 11.89
CA LEU A 74 -4.33 0.07 11.57
C LEU A 74 -3.25 -0.40 12.56
N GLN A 75 -2.32 0.47 12.96
CA GLN A 75 -1.30 0.15 13.96
C GLN A 75 -1.93 -0.17 15.32
N HIS A 76 -2.89 0.64 15.75
CA HIS A 76 -3.62 0.46 17.00
C HIS A 76 -4.42 -0.84 17.02
N GLU A 77 -5.12 -1.18 15.94
CA GLU A 77 -5.87 -2.43 15.83
C GLU A 77 -4.94 -3.66 15.92
N ILE A 78 -3.77 -3.60 15.27
CA ILE A 78 -2.76 -4.67 15.36
C ILE A 78 -2.23 -4.84 16.79
N GLY A 79 -2.09 -3.74 17.54
CA GLY A 79 -1.62 -3.74 18.92
C GLY A 79 -2.65 -4.26 19.94
N ASN A 80 -3.94 -4.08 19.68
CA ASN A 80 -5.02 -4.36 20.64
C ASN A 80 -5.64 -5.76 20.52
N GLY A 81 -4.86 -6.76 20.13
CA GLY A 81 -5.31 -8.15 20.07
C GLY A 81 -6.16 -8.53 18.85
N ARG A 82 -6.45 -7.60 17.92
CA ARG A 82 -7.12 -7.90 16.63
C ARG A 82 -6.17 -8.37 15.53
N ARG A 83 -4.89 -8.61 15.85
CA ARG A 83 -3.84 -8.98 14.88
C ARG A 83 -4.25 -10.15 13.98
N GLU A 84 -4.80 -11.23 14.53
CA GLU A 84 -5.14 -12.42 13.74
C GLU A 84 -6.25 -12.14 12.72
N GLU A 85 -7.29 -11.41 13.13
CA GLU A 85 -8.38 -10.98 12.26
C GLU A 85 -7.89 -10.09 11.11
N ILE A 86 -7.10 -9.08 11.43
CA ILE A 86 -6.53 -8.14 10.44
C ILE A 86 -5.66 -8.89 9.43
N VAL A 87 -4.79 -9.79 9.91
CA VAL A 87 -3.95 -10.61 9.04
C VAL A 87 -4.80 -11.54 8.18
N GLY A 88 -5.91 -12.08 8.70
CA GLY A 88 -6.89 -12.85 7.93
C GLY A 88 -7.46 -12.05 6.76
N ARG A 89 -8.03 -10.87 7.04
CA ARG A 89 -8.59 -9.96 6.04
C ARG A 89 -7.55 -9.51 5.01
N LEU A 90 -6.32 -9.25 5.44
CA LEU A 90 -5.22 -8.91 4.53
C LEU A 90 -4.89 -10.06 3.58
N ARG A 91 -4.88 -11.31 4.07
CA ARG A 91 -4.64 -12.49 3.22
C ARG A 91 -5.75 -12.66 2.18
N GLU A 92 -7.00 -12.48 2.55
CA GLU A 92 -8.15 -12.52 1.63
C GLU A 92 -8.01 -11.44 0.55
N HIS A 93 -7.72 -10.20 0.94
CA HIS A 93 -7.49 -9.10 0.01
C HIS A 93 -6.35 -9.38 -0.99
N LEU A 94 -5.22 -9.94 -0.52
CA LEU A 94 -4.10 -10.32 -1.38
C LEU A 94 -4.48 -11.46 -2.34
N HIS A 95 -5.31 -12.40 -1.91
CA HIS A 95 -5.83 -13.47 -2.76
C HIS A 95 -6.69 -12.90 -3.90
N ASP A 96 -7.61 -11.99 -3.60
CA ASP A 96 -8.46 -11.32 -4.58
C ASP A 96 -7.65 -10.52 -5.62
N ILE A 97 -6.63 -9.78 -5.17
CA ILE A 97 -5.74 -9.05 -6.07
C ILE A 97 -5.01 -10.02 -7.00
N LYS A 98 -4.48 -11.13 -6.47
CA LYS A 98 -3.74 -12.11 -7.28
C LYS A 98 -4.63 -12.71 -8.37
N ASN A 99 -5.88 -13.05 -8.04
CA ASN A 99 -6.85 -13.60 -8.97
C ASN A 99 -7.22 -12.59 -10.07
N ARG A 100 -7.36 -11.30 -9.72
CA ARG A 100 -7.62 -10.23 -10.71
C ARG A 100 -6.43 -9.97 -11.65
N ARG A 101 -5.19 -10.23 -11.21
CA ARG A 101 -3.97 -10.01 -11.99
C ARG A 101 -3.57 -11.21 -12.87
N SER A 102 -4.10 -12.40 -12.61
CA SER A 102 -3.85 -13.61 -13.41
C SER A 102 -5.12 -13.99 -14.17
N PRO A 103 -5.39 -13.45 -15.37
CA PRO A 103 -6.43 -14.04 -16.20
C PRO A 103 -5.97 -15.45 -16.58
N GLU A 104 -6.83 -16.46 -16.40
CA GLU A 104 -6.60 -17.79 -16.98
C GLU A 104 -6.17 -17.64 -18.44
N PRO A 105 -5.15 -18.37 -18.92
CA PRO A 105 -4.86 -18.38 -20.34
C PRO A 105 -6.12 -18.90 -21.05
N ALA A 106 -6.67 -18.07 -21.95
CA ALA A 106 -7.84 -18.43 -22.74
C ALA A 106 -7.61 -19.83 -23.34
N ALA A 107 -8.46 -20.77 -22.94
CA ALA A 107 -8.47 -22.12 -23.46
C ALA A 107 -8.55 -22.04 -25.00
N ARG A 108 -7.59 -22.67 -25.67
CA ARG A 108 -7.55 -22.82 -27.12
C ARG A 108 -8.50 -23.92 -27.57
#